data_AF-A0A925ZRE1-F1
#
_entry.id   AF-A0A925ZRE1-F1
#
_cell.length_a   1.000
_cell.length_b   1.000
_cell.length_c   1.000
_cell.angle_alpha   90.00
_cell.angle_beta   90.00
_cell.angle_gamma   90.00
#
_symmetry.space_group_name_H-M   'P 1'
#
loop_
_entity.id
_entity.type
_entity.pdbx_description
1 polymer ?
#
loop_
_entity_poly.entity_id
_entity_poly.type
_entity_poly.pdbx_seq_one_letter_code
_entity_poly.pdbx_strand_id
1 'polypeptide(L)'
;MNSAKGSGVFGTVPGVIGPGVIGAAGIGGGGGGAREPSGGHDASASGSGPINMGAMGLGGPGVLYFDPNPTTAKLAMAGLRLAGYAVMHAATPEQAVDLCRTHGPAGDRSIVALLLDTATAPAVSAAVLRALVEVPGASDLPGVLLVSRANPTPFPGAEKLPSLKRPFTTPALLKVVRDTIDQLDHPNHPPPAKLARARQAPDDAVLRLEIALQQFFPDLEPDTETLRRFLGMLNSMSELPRPAAGVTVQAELGAARLESMLEMLDADGARGVLSIERDRVRMRLHVDRGRIRMAEVEGSDGGGDLQAELGLGRYVIELGTMSAAEYDRIAAAEDARQRPIGVRLVEDGALRLDDLSQALCNQAREVVCHVIGWPSGRMSFAPSEDLHPVVVRLARGRGELRISEALLVALRRQDEKAEMGPHMAGLDEVYVRVDDEVAKLGRHAFSRDELGVLELLNGRHSVKDIARRTRTGTFAVAKVIYRLGRSGLARRRTPTVRT
;
A
#
# COMPACT_ATOMS: atom_id res chain seq x y z
N MET A 1 68.99 -25.43 -21.10
CA MET A 1 67.71 -24.72 -21.28
C MET A 1 67.20 -24.38 -19.90
N ASN A 2 67.11 -23.08 -19.61
CA ASN A 2 66.98 -22.47 -18.27
C ASN A 2 65.49 -22.30 -17.89
N SER A 3 65.05 -22.08 -16.64
CA SER A 3 65.71 -22.18 -15.31
C SER A 3 64.66 -22.32 -14.19
N ALA A 4 65.08 -22.97 -13.09
CA ALA A 4 64.91 -22.68 -11.65
C ALA A 4 63.72 -21.81 -11.13
N LYS A 5 62.98 -22.25 -10.09
CA LYS A 5 63.10 -21.91 -8.63
C LYS A 5 63.09 -20.39 -8.31
N GLY A 6 62.47 -19.86 -7.25
CA GLY A 6 61.65 -20.40 -6.15
C GLY A 6 61.67 -19.46 -4.91
N SER A 7 60.61 -19.48 -4.08
CA SER A 7 60.49 -18.99 -2.67
C SER A 7 61.03 -17.60 -2.22
N GLY A 8 60.16 -16.80 -1.57
CA GLY A 8 60.37 -16.44 -0.14
C GLY A 8 60.49 -14.97 0.33
N VAL A 9 59.57 -14.59 1.26
CA VAL A 9 59.86 -14.08 2.64
C VAL A 9 60.39 -12.62 2.91
N PHE A 10 59.53 -11.82 3.58
CA PHE A 10 59.77 -10.73 4.59
C PHE A 10 60.43 -9.36 4.25
N GLY A 11 59.93 -8.28 4.92
CA GLY A 11 60.52 -6.91 5.01
C GLY A 11 59.54 -5.76 4.65
N THR A 12 59.08 -4.78 5.47
CA THR A 12 58.96 -4.56 6.95
C THR A 12 59.70 -3.32 7.54
N VAL A 13 58.94 -2.29 8.01
CA VAL A 13 59.32 -1.12 8.91
C VAL A 13 60.17 0.01 8.26
N PRO A 14 60.19 1.31 8.71
CA PRO A 14 59.41 2.11 9.72
C PRO A 14 58.58 3.29 9.08
N GLY A 15 57.94 4.26 9.76
CA GLY A 15 57.65 4.54 11.19
C GLY A 15 57.73 6.05 11.57
N VAL A 16 56.98 6.49 12.62
CA VAL A 16 57.07 7.76 13.40
C VAL A 16 56.70 9.10 12.65
N ILE A 17 56.17 10.22 13.18
CA ILE A 17 55.90 10.81 14.53
C ILE A 17 54.57 11.64 14.50
N GLY A 18 53.85 11.83 15.63
CA GLY A 18 52.77 12.84 15.80
C GLY A 18 53.28 14.22 16.30
N PRO A 19 52.65 14.93 17.26
CA PRO A 19 51.22 15.24 17.48
C PRO A 19 50.96 16.77 17.75
N GLY A 20 49.72 17.17 18.07
CA GLY A 20 49.35 18.50 18.62
C GLY A 20 47.93 18.91 18.20
N VAL A 21 46.96 19.26 19.06
CA VAL A 21 46.88 19.76 20.45
C VAL A 21 47.33 21.21 20.68
N ILE A 22 46.45 22.14 20.29
CA ILE A 22 46.09 23.41 20.98
C ILE A 22 44.58 23.57 20.70
N GLY A 23 43.67 23.94 21.59
CA GLY A 23 43.77 24.53 22.92
C GLY A 23 42.75 25.68 23.02
N ALA A 24 41.82 25.56 23.98
CA ALA A 24 41.22 26.62 24.84
C ALA A 24 41.24 28.09 24.34
N ALA A 25 40.22 28.94 24.48
CA ALA A 25 39.16 29.17 25.47
C ALA A 25 38.27 30.32 24.90
N GLY A 26 37.15 30.78 25.45
CA GLY A 26 36.37 30.44 26.66
C GLY A 26 35.65 31.70 27.19
N ILE A 27 34.82 31.54 28.24
CA ILE A 27 34.40 32.59 29.21
C ILE A 27 33.61 33.77 28.60
N GLY A 28 32.29 33.87 28.77
CA GLY A 28 31.60 34.34 30.00
C GLY A 28 30.54 35.37 29.57
N GLY A 29 29.56 35.82 30.37
CA GLY A 29 29.28 35.63 31.79
C GLY A 29 28.72 36.94 32.38
N GLY A 30 27.45 36.94 32.81
CA GLY A 30 26.76 38.09 33.43
C GLY A 30 25.59 38.64 32.60
N GLY A 31 24.52 39.19 33.18
CA GLY A 31 24.19 39.30 34.62
C GLY A 31 23.52 40.64 34.97
N GLY A 32 22.22 40.62 35.28
CA GLY A 32 21.41 41.80 35.65
C GLY A 32 20.90 42.62 34.45
N GLY A 33 19.83 43.41 34.56
CA GLY A 33 18.91 43.57 35.69
C GLY A 33 18.10 44.88 35.62
N ALA A 34 16.77 44.76 35.78
CA ALA A 34 15.80 45.81 36.13
C ALA A 34 15.32 46.87 35.09
N ARG A 35 13.98 46.89 34.98
CA ARG A 35 13.03 48.02 34.82
C ARG A 35 12.79 48.66 33.43
N GLU A 36 11.50 48.95 33.26
CA GLU A 36 10.82 49.54 32.09
C GLU A 36 11.16 51.04 31.92
N PRO A 37 10.82 51.63 30.76
CA PRO A 37 9.52 52.31 30.74
C PRO A 37 8.67 52.10 29.47
N SER A 38 7.38 52.33 29.67
CA SER A 38 6.27 52.50 28.72
C SER A 38 6.59 53.07 27.33
N GLY A 39 5.96 52.48 26.30
CA GLY A 39 5.79 53.09 24.97
C GLY A 39 5.04 52.14 24.03
N GLY A 40 3.73 52.33 23.86
CA GLY A 40 2.92 51.50 22.97
C GLY A 40 3.08 51.87 21.50
N HIS A 41 3.11 50.89 20.60
CA HIS A 41 2.91 51.00 19.15
C HIS A 41 2.26 49.70 18.62
N ASP A 42 1.62 49.78 17.45
CA ASP A 42 0.64 48.81 16.97
C ASP A 42 1.16 47.39 16.76
N ALA A 43 0.38 46.41 17.22
CA ALA A 43 0.57 45.00 16.93
C ALA A 43 0.02 44.67 15.53
N SER A 44 0.89 44.69 14.53
CA SER A 44 0.60 44.18 13.18
C SER A 44 0.57 42.64 13.14
N ALA A 45 -0.51 42.07 13.70
CA ALA A 45 -0.82 40.65 13.57
C ALA A 45 -1.24 40.30 12.13
N SER A 46 -0.27 39.84 11.35
CA SER A 46 -0.49 39.33 10.00
C SER A 46 -1.00 37.87 10.02
N GLY A 47 -2.08 37.63 9.27
CA GLY A 47 -2.35 36.34 8.63
C GLY A 47 -2.92 35.20 9.49
N SER A 48 -4.23 34.99 9.39
CA SER A 48 -4.85 33.68 9.06
C SER A 48 -6.38 33.82 8.96
N GLY A 49 -6.86 34.38 7.85
CA GLY A 49 -8.27 34.22 7.47
C GLY A 49 -8.53 32.78 6.99
N PRO A 50 -9.77 32.27 7.07
CA PRO A 50 -10.08 30.94 6.58
C PRO A 50 -9.82 30.85 5.07
N ILE A 51 -9.09 29.82 4.65
CA ILE A 51 -8.79 29.58 3.23
C ILE A 51 -10.11 29.24 2.53
N ASN A 52 -10.51 30.11 1.62
CA ASN A 52 -11.72 29.96 0.82
C ASN A 52 -11.54 28.82 -0.19
N MET A 53 -11.98 27.59 0.14
CA MET A 53 -11.96 26.44 -0.76
C MET A 53 -13.07 26.51 -1.81
N GLY A 54 -13.13 27.62 -2.54
CA GLY A 54 -13.98 27.81 -3.72
C GLY A 54 -13.13 27.88 -4.99
N ALA A 55 -13.55 27.16 -6.03
CA ALA A 55 -12.96 27.14 -7.37
C ALA A 55 -11.53 26.55 -7.52
N MET A 56 -11.39 25.24 -7.31
CA MET A 56 -10.43 24.43 -8.08
C MET A 56 -11.19 23.62 -9.13
N GLY A 57 -11.24 24.13 -10.37
CA GLY A 57 -11.87 23.46 -11.51
C GLY A 57 -11.04 22.29 -12.02
N LEU A 58 -11.16 21.11 -11.40
CA LEU A 58 -10.67 19.85 -11.98
C LEU A 58 -11.67 19.38 -13.03
N GLY A 59 -11.45 19.76 -14.29
CA GLY A 59 -12.41 19.71 -15.41
C GLY A 59 -12.77 18.32 -15.97
N GLY A 60 -13.05 17.34 -15.11
CA GLY A 60 -13.61 16.04 -15.48
C GLY A 60 -15.06 15.87 -14.98
N PRO A 61 -15.86 15.00 -15.60
CA PRO A 61 -17.24 14.75 -15.18
C PRO A 61 -17.29 14.27 -13.72
N GLY A 62 -18.12 14.93 -12.89
CA GLY A 62 -18.25 14.58 -11.48
C GLY A 62 -19.17 13.40 -11.23
N VAL A 63 -18.74 12.53 -10.33
CA VAL A 63 -19.47 11.30 -9.95
C VAL A 63 -19.72 11.33 -8.45
N LEU A 64 -20.99 11.35 -8.05
CA LEU A 64 -21.38 11.14 -6.65
C LEU A 64 -21.39 9.64 -6.38
N TYR A 65 -20.43 9.19 -5.57
CA TYR A 65 -20.27 7.80 -5.19
C TYR A 65 -20.70 7.58 -3.75
N PHE A 66 -21.81 6.86 -3.55
CA PHE A 66 -22.22 6.36 -2.24
C PHE A 66 -21.68 4.92 -2.05
N ASP A 67 -20.82 4.72 -1.05
CA ASP A 67 -20.46 3.38 -0.55
C ASP A 67 -20.35 3.46 0.98
N PRO A 68 -21.23 2.78 1.74
CA PRO A 68 -21.22 2.80 3.20
C PRO A 68 -20.02 2.05 3.79
N ASN A 69 -19.23 1.35 2.98
CA ASN A 69 -17.96 0.74 3.36
C ASN A 69 -16.78 1.57 2.80
N PRO A 70 -16.15 2.44 3.62
CA PRO A 70 -15.11 3.34 3.15
C PRO A 70 -13.84 2.62 2.65
N THR A 71 -13.57 1.40 3.12
CA THR A 71 -12.42 0.61 2.67
C THR A 71 -12.62 0.09 1.24
N THR A 72 -13.84 -0.32 0.86
CA THR A 72 -14.13 -0.70 -0.52
C THR A 72 -14.25 0.49 -1.46
N ALA A 73 -14.69 1.64 -0.93
CA ALA A 73 -14.80 2.88 -1.69
C ALA A 73 -13.45 3.36 -2.24
N LYS A 74 -12.36 3.22 -1.44
CA LYS A 74 -10.99 3.68 -1.80
C LYS A 74 -10.53 3.17 -3.19
N LEU A 75 -10.72 1.89 -3.48
CA LEU A 75 -10.28 1.28 -4.75
C LEU A 75 -11.08 1.81 -5.96
N ALA A 76 -12.41 1.89 -5.82
CA ALA A 76 -13.27 2.43 -6.87
C ALA A 76 -13.01 3.94 -7.09
N MET A 77 -12.82 4.71 -6.01
CA MET A 77 -12.41 6.12 -6.08
C MET A 77 -11.06 6.31 -6.77
N ALA A 78 -10.05 5.49 -6.43
CA ALA A 78 -8.72 5.58 -7.05
C ALA A 78 -8.80 5.31 -8.55
N GLY A 79 -9.45 4.22 -8.96
CA GLY A 79 -9.63 3.87 -10.36
C GLY A 79 -10.38 4.94 -11.18
N LEU A 80 -11.44 5.53 -10.62
CA LEU A 80 -12.19 6.62 -11.25
C LEU A 80 -11.37 7.92 -11.33
N ARG A 81 -10.66 8.32 -10.27
CA ARG A 81 -9.84 9.53 -10.28
C ARG A 81 -8.64 9.42 -11.24
N LEU A 82 -8.01 8.24 -11.32
CA LEU A 82 -6.95 7.96 -12.32
C LEU A 82 -7.46 8.02 -13.77
N ALA A 83 -8.76 7.81 -13.99
CA ALA A 83 -9.41 7.96 -15.28
C ALA A 83 -9.99 9.37 -15.52
N GLY A 84 -9.68 10.35 -14.66
CA GLY A 84 -10.06 11.75 -14.82
C GLY A 84 -11.43 12.14 -14.25
N TYR A 85 -12.14 11.26 -13.53
CA TYR A 85 -13.44 11.61 -12.93
C TYR A 85 -13.28 12.39 -11.61
N ALA A 86 -14.08 13.45 -11.43
CA ALA A 86 -14.16 14.19 -10.16
C ALA A 86 -15.06 13.45 -9.16
N VAL A 87 -14.48 12.50 -8.42
CA VAL A 87 -15.27 11.62 -7.52
C VAL A 87 -15.54 12.28 -6.16
N MET A 88 -16.81 12.54 -5.88
CA MET A 88 -17.34 12.95 -4.58
C MET A 88 -17.87 11.73 -3.84
N HIS A 89 -17.28 11.37 -2.69
CA HIS A 89 -17.69 10.17 -1.94
C HIS A 89 -18.54 10.52 -0.72
N ALA A 90 -19.61 9.73 -0.54
CA ALA A 90 -20.46 9.75 0.64
C ALA A 90 -20.42 8.38 1.34
N ALA A 91 -20.15 8.38 2.64
CA ALA A 91 -20.22 7.20 3.50
C ALA A 91 -21.59 7.08 4.20
N THR A 92 -22.33 8.19 4.35
CA THR A 92 -23.66 8.22 4.98
C THR A 92 -24.73 8.79 4.05
N PRO A 93 -26.03 8.49 4.29
CA PRO A 93 -27.13 9.06 3.51
C PRO A 93 -27.17 10.59 3.50
N GLU A 94 -26.86 11.21 4.64
CA GLU A 94 -26.90 12.66 4.83
C GLU A 94 -25.83 13.33 3.97
N GLN A 95 -24.60 12.79 3.99
CA GLN A 95 -23.50 13.23 3.12
C GLN A 95 -23.85 13.13 1.64
N ALA A 96 -24.53 12.05 1.21
CA ALA A 96 -24.93 11.87 -0.18
C ALA A 96 -25.94 12.94 -0.63
N VAL A 97 -26.94 13.22 0.21
CA VAL A 97 -27.96 14.24 -0.09
C VAL A 97 -27.35 15.65 -0.08
N ASP A 98 -26.51 15.98 0.88
CA ASP A 98 -25.89 17.32 0.96
C ASP A 98 -24.93 17.57 -0.20
N LEU A 99 -24.08 16.59 -0.56
CA LEU A 99 -23.26 16.67 -1.78
C LEU A 99 -24.12 16.84 -3.04
N CYS A 100 -25.24 16.11 -3.16
CA CYS A 100 -26.14 16.23 -4.31
C CYS A 100 -26.87 17.58 -4.36
N ARG A 101 -27.14 18.23 -3.21
CA ARG A 101 -27.72 19.58 -3.17
C ARG A 101 -26.71 20.65 -3.55
N THR A 102 -25.48 20.56 -3.04
CA THR A 102 -24.43 21.55 -3.33
C THR A 102 -23.89 21.43 -4.76
N HIS A 103 -23.73 20.20 -5.25
CA HIS A 103 -22.98 19.92 -6.48
C HIS A 103 -23.80 19.24 -7.59
N GLY A 104 -25.05 18.85 -7.32
CA GLY A 104 -25.95 18.25 -8.32
C GLY A 104 -26.70 19.29 -9.18
N PRO A 105 -27.75 18.87 -9.91
CA PRO A 105 -28.49 19.70 -10.88
C PRO A 105 -29.06 21.01 -10.32
N ALA A 106 -29.43 21.02 -9.04
CA ALA A 106 -29.92 22.20 -8.30
C ALA A 106 -28.81 23.09 -7.72
N GLY A 107 -27.56 22.61 -7.70
CA GLY A 107 -26.38 23.30 -7.17
C GLY A 107 -25.44 23.76 -8.29
N ASP A 108 -24.13 23.54 -8.12
CA ASP A 108 -23.11 23.93 -9.12
C ASP A 108 -23.05 23.05 -10.39
N ARG A 109 -23.81 21.94 -10.42
CA ARG A 109 -23.91 20.98 -11.54
C ARG A 109 -22.61 20.26 -11.89
N SER A 110 -21.65 20.18 -10.98
CA SER A 110 -20.44 19.37 -11.18
C SER A 110 -20.70 17.85 -11.12
N ILE A 111 -21.67 17.39 -10.34
CA ILE A 111 -22.14 15.99 -10.36
C ILE A 111 -23.01 15.76 -11.60
N VAL A 112 -22.54 14.86 -12.48
CA VAL A 112 -23.24 14.44 -13.70
C VAL A 112 -23.63 12.95 -13.70
N ALA A 113 -23.27 12.19 -12.67
CA ALA A 113 -23.66 10.79 -12.51
C ALA A 113 -23.67 10.32 -11.05
N LEU A 114 -24.49 9.30 -10.77
CA LEU A 114 -24.58 8.60 -9.49
C LEU A 114 -23.94 7.21 -9.59
N LEU A 115 -23.16 6.84 -8.57
CA LEU A 115 -22.65 5.48 -8.37
C LEU A 115 -23.07 5.03 -6.96
N LEU A 116 -23.86 3.96 -6.86
CA LEU A 116 -24.45 3.52 -5.59
C LEU A 116 -24.03 2.09 -5.26
N ASP A 117 -23.31 1.90 -4.15
CA ASP A 117 -23.02 0.57 -3.65
C ASP A 117 -24.19 -0.02 -2.87
N THR A 118 -24.77 -1.09 -3.42
CA THR A 118 -25.84 -1.87 -2.80
C THR A 118 -25.34 -3.20 -2.23
N ALA A 119 -24.07 -3.56 -2.44
CA ALA A 119 -23.56 -4.91 -2.22
C ALA A 119 -23.47 -5.28 -0.73
N THR A 120 -23.21 -4.30 0.15
CA THR A 120 -23.12 -4.52 1.60
C THR A 120 -24.45 -4.26 2.30
N ALA A 121 -25.19 -3.22 1.91
CA ALA A 121 -26.43 -2.80 2.57
C ALA A 121 -27.48 -2.29 1.56
N PRO A 122 -28.17 -3.18 0.82
CA PRO A 122 -29.11 -2.78 -0.23
C PRO A 122 -30.21 -1.82 0.25
N ALA A 123 -30.73 -2.05 1.47
CA ALA A 123 -31.80 -1.25 2.04
C ALA A 123 -31.39 0.20 2.37
N VAL A 124 -30.13 0.41 2.82
CA VAL A 124 -29.57 1.75 3.07
C VAL A 124 -29.46 2.50 1.75
N SER A 125 -28.89 1.83 0.74
CA SER A 125 -28.68 2.37 -0.61
C SER A 125 -29.99 2.72 -1.31
N ALA A 126 -31.04 1.93 -1.08
CA ALA A 126 -32.41 2.23 -1.54
C ALA A 126 -33.03 3.41 -0.79
N ALA A 127 -32.70 3.63 0.49
CA ALA A 127 -33.09 4.84 1.20
C ALA A 127 -32.33 6.07 0.67
N VAL A 128 -31.04 5.94 0.36
CA VAL A 128 -30.23 6.99 -0.29
C VAL A 128 -30.80 7.35 -1.66
N LEU A 129 -31.05 6.39 -2.55
CA LEU A 129 -31.61 6.72 -3.87
C LEU A 129 -32.95 7.45 -3.76
N ARG A 130 -33.84 7.03 -2.86
CA ARG A 130 -35.11 7.75 -2.61
C ARG A 130 -34.85 9.18 -2.12
N ALA A 131 -33.96 9.38 -1.16
CA ALA A 131 -33.62 10.71 -0.66
C ALA A 131 -32.93 11.61 -1.70
N LEU A 132 -32.18 11.03 -2.64
CA LEU A 132 -31.59 11.73 -3.78
C LEU A 132 -32.64 12.13 -4.81
N VAL A 133 -33.63 11.28 -5.09
CA VAL A 133 -34.73 11.59 -6.06
C VAL A 133 -35.57 12.80 -5.60
N GLU A 134 -35.68 13.06 -4.29
CA GLU A 134 -36.33 14.27 -3.75
C GLU A 134 -35.49 15.56 -3.95
N VAL A 135 -34.23 15.46 -4.39
CA VAL A 135 -33.40 16.64 -4.74
C VAL A 135 -33.80 17.13 -6.15
N PRO A 136 -34.15 18.41 -6.35
CA PRO A 136 -34.64 18.89 -7.64
C PRO A 136 -33.69 18.59 -8.82
N GLY A 137 -34.21 17.92 -9.84
CA GLY A 137 -33.46 17.51 -11.05
C GLY A 137 -32.53 16.31 -10.87
N ALA A 138 -32.31 15.80 -9.65
CA ALA A 138 -31.46 14.64 -9.42
C ALA A 138 -32.07 13.32 -9.91
N SER A 139 -33.38 13.28 -10.17
CA SER A 139 -34.07 12.18 -10.87
C SER A 139 -33.54 11.93 -12.27
N ASP A 140 -32.94 12.95 -12.90
CA ASP A 140 -32.50 12.93 -14.29
C ASP A 140 -31.01 12.55 -14.40
N LEU A 141 -30.32 12.40 -13.26
CA LEU A 141 -28.94 11.93 -13.22
C LEU A 141 -28.85 10.44 -13.58
N PRO A 142 -27.90 10.05 -14.44
CA PRO A 142 -27.66 8.65 -14.76
C PRO A 142 -27.08 7.93 -13.54
N GLY A 143 -27.53 6.70 -13.28
CA GLY A 143 -27.15 5.93 -12.10
C GLY A 143 -26.56 4.56 -12.41
N VAL A 144 -25.49 4.19 -11.71
CA VAL A 144 -24.88 2.84 -11.74
C VAL A 144 -25.03 2.19 -10.37
N LEU A 145 -25.45 0.92 -10.35
CA LEU A 145 -25.51 0.12 -9.12
C LEU A 145 -24.32 -0.83 -9.01
N LEU A 146 -23.59 -0.80 -7.90
CA LEU A 146 -22.67 -1.88 -7.54
C LEU A 146 -23.44 -2.91 -6.71
N VAL A 147 -23.59 -4.14 -7.23
CA VAL A 147 -24.41 -5.19 -6.62
C VAL A 147 -23.55 -6.34 -6.10
N SER A 148 -24.07 -7.09 -5.12
CA SER A 148 -23.40 -8.28 -4.59
C SER A 148 -23.44 -9.44 -5.58
N ARG A 149 -22.44 -10.33 -5.56
CA ARG A 149 -22.52 -11.61 -6.29
C ARG A 149 -23.63 -12.53 -5.75
N ALA A 150 -23.85 -12.48 -4.43
CA ALA A 150 -24.81 -13.33 -3.74
C ALA A 150 -26.25 -12.80 -3.86
N ASN A 151 -26.41 -11.48 -3.96
CA ASN A 151 -27.68 -10.83 -4.28
C ASN A 151 -27.46 -9.84 -5.43
N PRO A 152 -27.52 -10.30 -6.69
CA PRO A 152 -27.26 -9.48 -7.87
C PRO A 152 -28.49 -8.70 -8.35
N THR A 153 -29.66 -8.94 -7.75
CA THR A 153 -30.92 -8.30 -8.14
C THR A 153 -30.97 -6.88 -7.57
N PRO A 154 -31.18 -5.84 -8.40
CA PRO A 154 -31.46 -4.50 -7.93
C PRO A 154 -32.64 -4.46 -6.95
N PHE A 155 -32.64 -3.47 -6.06
CA PHE A 155 -33.80 -3.22 -5.21
C PHE A 155 -34.97 -2.63 -6.03
N PRO A 156 -36.23 -2.76 -5.56
CA PRO A 156 -37.40 -2.29 -6.30
C PRO A 156 -37.32 -0.80 -6.69
N GLY A 157 -37.61 -0.50 -7.95
CA GLY A 157 -37.53 0.84 -8.53
C GLY A 157 -36.18 1.20 -9.17
N ALA A 158 -35.15 0.35 -9.04
CA ALA A 158 -33.82 0.55 -9.61
C ALA A 158 -33.45 -0.52 -10.68
N GLU A 159 -34.42 -1.31 -11.14
CA GLU A 159 -34.22 -2.44 -12.07
C GLU A 159 -33.76 -2.01 -13.47
N LYS A 160 -34.00 -0.75 -13.83
CA LYS A 160 -33.57 -0.15 -15.11
C LYS A 160 -32.14 0.39 -15.08
N LEU A 161 -31.52 0.51 -13.90
CA LEU A 161 -30.17 1.04 -13.80
C LEU A 161 -29.12 -0.03 -14.17
N PRO A 162 -28.07 0.32 -14.95
CA PRO A 162 -26.95 -0.58 -15.20
C PRO A 162 -26.31 -1.02 -13.88
N SER A 163 -26.04 -2.32 -13.76
CA SER A 163 -25.48 -2.92 -12.55
C SER A 163 -24.15 -3.64 -12.81
N LEU A 164 -23.20 -3.45 -11.89
CA LEU A 164 -21.88 -4.06 -11.91
C LEU A 164 -21.71 -4.96 -10.67
N LYS A 165 -21.43 -6.24 -10.90
CA LYS A 165 -21.33 -7.24 -9.82
C LYS A 165 -19.97 -7.18 -9.15
N ARG A 166 -19.94 -7.13 -7.81
CA ARG A 166 -18.70 -7.31 -7.03
C ARG A 166 -18.28 -8.79 -6.97
N PRO A 167 -16.97 -9.10 -6.92
CA PRO A 167 -15.85 -8.18 -7.17
C PRO A 167 -15.77 -7.80 -8.66
N PHE A 168 -15.49 -6.53 -8.93
CA PHE A 168 -15.29 -5.99 -10.27
C PHE A 168 -13.84 -5.50 -10.44
N THR A 169 -13.38 -5.41 -11.68
CA THR A 169 -12.09 -4.80 -12.04
C THR A 169 -12.26 -3.32 -12.36
N THR A 170 -11.24 -2.49 -12.15
CA THR A 170 -11.27 -1.06 -12.51
C THR A 170 -11.71 -0.80 -13.97
N PRO A 171 -11.21 -1.52 -15.01
CA PRO A 171 -11.70 -1.35 -16.38
C PRO A 171 -13.21 -1.63 -16.56
N ALA A 172 -13.80 -2.54 -15.77
CA ALA A 172 -15.23 -2.83 -15.83
C ALA A 172 -16.06 -1.73 -15.15
N LEU A 173 -15.57 -1.16 -14.05
CA LEU A 173 -16.16 0.02 -13.42
C LEU A 173 -16.11 1.23 -14.35
N LEU A 174 -14.93 1.53 -14.90
CA LEU A 174 -14.74 2.63 -15.84
C LEU A 174 -15.59 2.49 -17.09
N LYS A 175 -15.72 1.26 -17.63
CA LYS A 175 -16.61 0.99 -18.75
C LYS A 175 -18.07 1.29 -18.39
N VAL A 176 -18.60 0.72 -17.31
CA VAL A 176 -20.02 0.91 -16.97
C VAL A 176 -20.32 2.37 -16.65
N VAL A 177 -19.46 3.07 -15.92
CA VAL A 177 -19.64 4.50 -15.61
C VAL A 177 -19.61 5.35 -16.87
N ARG A 178 -18.66 5.10 -17.79
CA ARG A 178 -18.57 5.80 -19.07
C ARG A 178 -19.77 5.50 -19.97
N ASP A 179 -20.09 4.23 -20.21
CA ASP A 179 -21.24 3.82 -21.01
C ASP A 179 -22.55 4.45 -20.47
N THR A 180 -22.65 4.68 -19.16
CA THR A 180 -23.81 5.29 -18.47
C THR A 180 -23.86 6.82 -18.60
N ILE A 181 -22.72 7.50 -18.67
CA ILE A 181 -22.63 8.95 -18.93
C ILE A 181 -22.84 9.23 -20.43
N ASP A 182 -22.20 8.46 -21.31
CA ASP A 182 -22.27 8.60 -22.77
C ASP A 182 -23.68 8.28 -23.33
N GLN A 183 -24.54 7.58 -22.58
CA GLN A 183 -25.93 7.30 -22.97
C GLN A 183 -26.88 8.51 -22.84
N LEU A 184 -26.42 9.63 -22.28
CA LEU A 184 -27.20 10.87 -22.11
C LEU A 184 -26.67 12.04 -22.98
N ASP A 185 -26.44 11.80 -24.27
CA ASP A 185 -26.20 12.87 -25.27
C ASP A 185 -27.47 13.74 -25.45
N HIS A 186 -27.76 14.56 -24.43
CA HIS A 186 -28.75 15.63 -24.42
C HIS A 186 -28.07 16.94 -24.86
N PRO A 187 -28.72 17.79 -25.69
CA PRO A 187 -28.05 18.84 -26.48
C PRO A 187 -27.46 20.05 -25.73
N ASN A 188 -27.32 20.00 -24.39
CA ASN A 188 -26.85 21.11 -23.55
C ASN A 188 -25.55 20.84 -22.78
N HIS A 189 -24.89 19.69 -22.95
CA HIS A 189 -23.52 19.47 -22.47
C HIS A 189 -22.55 19.30 -23.65
N PRO A 190 -21.34 19.91 -23.60
CA PRO A 190 -20.29 19.59 -24.56
C PRO A 190 -19.90 18.12 -24.39
N PRO A 191 -19.71 17.35 -25.48
CA PRO A 191 -19.47 15.92 -25.40
C PRO A 191 -18.16 15.63 -24.66
N PRO A 192 -18.12 14.63 -23.76
CA PRO A 192 -16.86 14.23 -23.13
C PRO A 192 -15.86 13.79 -24.20
N ALA A 193 -14.62 14.27 -24.09
CA ALA A 193 -13.57 13.95 -25.04
C ALA A 193 -13.40 12.42 -25.14
N LYS A 194 -13.51 11.88 -26.35
CA LYS A 194 -13.49 10.43 -26.61
C LYS A 194 -12.22 9.79 -26.03
N LEU A 195 -12.37 9.09 -24.91
CA LEU A 195 -11.29 8.31 -24.29
C LEU A 195 -10.83 7.18 -25.22
N ALA A 196 -9.80 7.48 -26.00
CA ALA A 196 -9.18 6.56 -26.96
C ALA A 196 -8.72 5.26 -26.26
N ARG A 197 -8.87 4.14 -26.96
CA ARG A 197 -8.42 2.83 -26.46
C ARG A 197 -6.91 2.81 -26.37
N ALA A 198 -6.37 2.49 -25.19
CA ALA A 198 -4.96 2.26 -24.97
C ALA A 198 -4.45 1.08 -25.82
N ARG A 199 -3.91 1.39 -27.00
CA ARG A 199 -2.73 0.73 -27.54
C ARG A 199 -1.56 1.67 -27.26
N GLN A 200 -0.46 1.15 -26.75
CA GLN A 200 0.76 1.94 -26.57
C GLN A 200 1.18 2.49 -27.93
N ALA A 201 1.07 3.80 -28.09
CA ALA A 201 1.40 4.55 -29.28
C ALA A 201 2.27 5.76 -28.88
N PRO A 202 3.12 6.28 -29.78
CA PRO A 202 4.05 7.38 -29.45
C PRO A 202 3.41 8.63 -28.84
N ASP A 203 2.13 8.87 -29.12
CA ASP A 203 1.40 10.05 -28.64
C ASP A 203 0.97 9.99 -27.16
N ASP A 204 1.00 8.84 -26.47
CA ASP A 204 0.69 8.78 -25.02
C ASP A 204 1.75 9.51 -24.18
N ALA A 205 3.02 9.47 -24.60
CA ALA A 205 4.09 10.24 -23.96
C ALA A 205 3.94 11.76 -24.21
N VAL A 206 3.40 12.14 -25.37
CA VAL A 206 3.10 13.53 -25.73
C VAL A 206 1.96 14.08 -24.88
N LEU A 207 0.87 13.31 -24.74
CA LEU A 207 -0.28 13.66 -23.90
C LEU A 207 0.10 13.78 -22.40
N ARG A 208 0.93 12.87 -21.88
CA ARG A 208 1.42 12.96 -20.49
C ARG A 208 2.30 14.19 -20.26
N LEU A 209 3.13 14.55 -21.25
CA LEU A 209 3.97 15.74 -21.21
C LEU A 209 3.14 17.02 -21.27
N GLU A 210 2.08 17.05 -22.09
CA GLU A 210 1.11 18.14 -22.16
C GLU A 210 0.42 18.38 -20.81
N ILE A 211 -0.15 17.32 -20.20
CA ILE A 211 -0.77 17.36 -18.88
C ILE A 211 0.21 17.85 -17.80
N ALA A 212 1.45 17.35 -17.82
CA ALA A 212 2.48 17.76 -16.87
C ALA A 212 2.88 19.23 -17.06
N LEU A 213 3.00 19.71 -18.30
CA LEU A 213 3.32 21.11 -18.58
C LEU A 213 2.18 22.04 -18.15
N GLN A 214 0.92 21.72 -18.48
CA GLN A 214 -0.25 22.50 -18.04
C GLN A 214 -0.38 22.56 -16.51
N GLN A 215 0.05 21.53 -15.78
CA GLN A 215 0.04 21.53 -14.31
C GLN A 215 0.99 22.58 -13.68
N PHE A 216 2.14 22.84 -14.31
CA PHE A 216 3.15 23.79 -13.78
C PHE A 216 3.15 25.14 -14.52
N PHE A 217 2.63 25.17 -15.75
CA PHE A 217 2.57 26.32 -16.65
C PHE A 217 1.19 26.36 -17.32
N PRO A 218 0.11 26.75 -16.60
CA PRO A 218 -1.26 26.65 -17.09
C PRO A 218 -1.57 27.55 -18.30
N ASP A 219 -0.81 28.64 -18.49
CA ASP A 219 -0.94 29.54 -19.65
C ASP A 219 -0.19 29.02 -20.90
N LEU A 220 0.41 27.82 -20.84
CA LEU A 220 1.17 27.23 -21.94
C LEU A 220 0.27 26.33 -22.79
N GLU A 221 -0.02 26.77 -24.02
CA GLU A 221 -0.71 25.98 -25.05
C GLU A 221 0.28 25.53 -26.16
N PRO A 222 1.14 24.52 -25.92
CA PRO A 222 2.07 24.03 -26.93
C PRO A 222 1.36 23.09 -27.90
N ASP A 223 1.62 23.24 -29.20
CA ASP A 223 1.10 22.31 -30.21
C ASP A 223 1.75 20.91 -30.10
N THR A 224 1.09 19.90 -30.66
CA THR A 224 1.53 18.49 -30.60
C THR A 224 2.93 18.26 -31.17
N GLU A 225 3.36 19.02 -32.18
CA GLU A 225 4.68 18.87 -32.79
C GLU A 225 5.77 19.55 -31.95
N THR A 226 5.46 20.71 -31.36
CA THR A 226 6.29 21.33 -30.32
C THR A 226 6.46 20.41 -29.11
N LEU A 227 5.38 19.75 -28.64
CA LEU A 227 5.44 18.76 -27.57
C LEU A 227 6.28 17.53 -27.96
N ARG A 228 6.13 16.97 -29.16
CA ARG A 228 6.99 15.87 -29.66
C ARG A 228 8.46 16.27 -29.73
N ARG A 229 8.75 17.49 -30.19
CA ARG A 229 10.11 18.03 -30.24
C ARG A 229 10.68 18.23 -28.84
N PHE A 230 9.88 18.73 -27.90
CA PHE A 230 10.29 18.89 -26.50
C PHE A 230 10.52 17.52 -25.82
N LEU A 231 9.63 16.54 -26.03
CA LEU A 231 9.81 15.15 -25.61
C LEU A 231 11.09 14.54 -26.19
N GLY A 232 11.39 14.78 -27.47
CA GLY A 232 12.63 14.36 -28.11
C GLY A 232 13.88 15.02 -27.51
N MET A 233 13.81 16.30 -27.16
CA MET A 233 14.88 17.00 -26.46
C MET A 233 15.07 16.42 -25.04
N LEU A 234 14.01 16.28 -24.24
CA LEU A 234 14.06 15.64 -22.92
C LEU A 234 14.66 14.23 -23.01
N ASN A 235 14.18 13.39 -23.94
CA ASN A 235 14.70 12.04 -24.17
C ASN A 235 16.15 11.99 -24.68
N SER A 236 16.70 13.12 -25.19
CA SER A 236 18.11 13.23 -25.57
C SER A 236 18.98 13.83 -24.47
N MET A 237 18.42 14.58 -23.50
CA MET A 237 19.15 15.06 -22.32
C MET A 237 19.71 13.87 -21.51
N SER A 238 20.99 13.95 -21.18
CA SER A 238 21.73 12.93 -20.42
C SER A 238 21.48 12.96 -18.91
N GLU A 239 20.77 13.98 -18.41
CA GLU A 239 20.56 14.23 -16.98
C GLU A 239 19.20 13.75 -16.44
N LEU A 240 18.23 13.44 -17.32
CA LEU A 240 16.98 12.84 -16.88
C LEU A 240 17.19 11.37 -16.49
N PRO A 241 16.65 10.90 -15.35
CA PRO A 241 16.71 9.50 -14.96
C PRO A 241 15.99 8.60 -15.98
N ARG A 242 16.75 8.02 -16.90
CA ARG A 242 16.24 6.95 -17.76
C ARG A 242 16.22 5.66 -16.94
N PRO A 243 15.14 4.86 -17.02
CA PRO A 243 15.13 3.54 -16.41
C PRO A 243 16.29 2.70 -16.97
N ALA A 244 16.92 1.89 -16.12
CA ALA A 244 18.00 0.99 -16.54
C ALA A 244 17.52 0.03 -17.63
N ALA A 245 18.42 -0.45 -18.48
CA ALA A 245 18.07 -1.36 -19.57
C ALA A 245 17.29 -2.58 -19.05
N GLY A 246 16.09 -2.82 -19.59
CA GLY A 246 15.16 -3.86 -19.15
C GLY A 246 14.11 -3.43 -18.12
N VAL A 247 14.23 -2.24 -17.52
CA VAL A 247 13.19 -1.64 -16.67
C VAL A 247 12.24 -0.80 -17.55
N THR A 248 10.93 -1.03 -17.46
CA THR A 248 9.93 -0.26 -18.22
C THR A 248 9.20 0.78 -17.38
N VAL A 249 9.17 0.63 -16.05
CA VAL A 249 8.55 1.60 -15.14
C VAL A 249 9.46 1.83 -13.94
N GLN A 250 9.64 3.08 -13.54
CA GLN A 250 10.34 3.47 -12.32
C GLN A 250 9.58 4.61 -11.63
N ALA A 251 9.51 4.56 -10.30
CA ALA A 251 8.82 5.57 -9.49
C ALA A 251 9.42 5.65 -8.08
N GLU A 252 9.20 6.77 -7.39
CA GLU A 252 9.43 6.89 -5.94
C GLU A 252 8.09 6.64 -5.21
N LEU A 253 8.10 5.86 -4.13
CA LEU A 253 6.94 5.49 -3.30
C LEU A 253 6.17 6.71 -2.77
N GLY A 254 6.88 7.81 -2.49
CA GLY A 254 6.28 9.07 -2.05
C GLY A 254 5.51 9.81 -3.16
N ALA A 255 5.82 9.53 -4.44
CA ALA A 255 5.18 10.15 -5.60
C ALA A 255 4.11 9.23 -6.24
N ALA A 256 4.36 7.92 -6.29
CA ALA A 256 3.40 6.92 -6.74
C ALA A 256 3.34 5.77 -5.73
N ARG A 257 2.14 5.46 -5.26
CA ARG A 257 1.92 4.42 -4.24
C ARG A 257 2.06 3.00 -4.82
N LEU A 258 2.42 2.05 -3.96
CA LEU A 258 2.54 0.63 -4.33
C LEU A 258 1.21 0.08 -4.87
N GLU A 259 0.10 0.52 -4.28
CA GLU A 259 -1.26 0.15 -4.68
C GLU A 259 -1.50 0.42 -6.17
N SER A 260 -1.27 1.65 -6.61
CA SER A 260 -1.44 2.07 -8.01
C SER A 260 -0.48 1.33 -8.96
N MET A 261 0.76 1.06 -8.53
CA MET A 261 1.71 0.27 -9.30
C MET A 261 1.21 -1.17 -9.50
N LEU A 262 0.74 -1.82 -8.43
CA LEU A 262 0.22 -3.18 -8.50
C LEU A 262 -1.11 -3.27 -9.26
N GLU A 263 -2.00 -2.30 -9.11
CA GLU A 263 -3.25 -2.20 -9.89
C GLU A 263 -3.00 -2.05 -11.39
N MET A 264 -2.02 -1.22 -11.78
CA MET A 264 -1.58 -1.10 -13.18
C MET A 264 -1.03 -2.44 -13.72
N LEU A 265 -0.17 -3.11 -12.97
CA LEU A 265 0.38 -4.42 -13.35
C LEU A 265 -0.68 -5.54 -13.43
N ASP A 266 -1.75 -5.47 -12.62
CA ASP A 266 -2.92 -6.35 -12.72
C ASP A 266 -3.75 -6.05 -13.98
N ALA A 267 -4.03 -4.77 -14.23
CA ALA A 267 -4.81 -4.31 -15.40
C ALA A 267 -4.13 -4.62 -16.74
N ASP A 268 -2.82 -4.43 -16.84
CA ASP A 268 -2.01 -4.76 -18.03
C ASP A 268 -1.76 -6.27 -18.19
N GLY A 269 -2.15 -7.08 -17.19
CA GLY A 269 -1.86 -8.52 -17.17
C GLY A 269 -0.36 -8.83 -17.16
N ALA A 270 0.44 -7.93 -16.58
CA ALA A 270 1.89 -7.91 -16.73
C ALA A 270 2.58 -9.17 -16.17
N ARG A 271 3.75 -9.48 -16.73
CA ARG A 271 4.68 -10.49 -16.21
C ARG A 271 6.06 -9.88 -16.05
N GLY A 272 6.66 -10.07 -14.88
CA GLY A 272 7.97 -9.51 -14.56
C GLY A 272 8.25 -9.42 -13.07
N VAL A 273 9.25 -8.63 -12.71
CA VAL A 273 9.67 -8.42 -11.33
C VAL A 273 9.48 -6.96 -10.95
N LEU A 274 8.63 -6.69 -9.97
CA LEU A 274 8.55 -5.39 -9.30
C LEU A 274 9.56 -5.39 -8.14
N SER A 275 10.61 -4.61 -8.27
CA SER A 275 11.61 -4.40 -7.22
C SER A 275 11.26 -3.13 -6.44
N ILE A 276 11.30 -3.20 -5.12
CA ILE A 276 11.10 -2.09 -4.19
C ILE A 276 12.31 -1.98 -3.26
N GLU A 277 12.87 -0.80 -3.12
CA GLU A 277 14.10 -0.53 -2.37
C GLU A 277 13.92 0.63 -1.39
N ARG A 278 14.44 0.48 -0.18
CA ARG A 278 14.56 1.57 0.79
C ARG A 278 15.78 1.34 1.66
N ASP A 279 16.66 2.34 1.73
CA ASP A 279 17.93 2.29 2.44
C ASP A 279 18.80 1.07 2.04
N ARG A 280 18.93 0.07 2.92
CA ARG A 280 19.65 -1.19 2.67
C ARG A 280 18.74 -2.38 2.43
N VAL A 281 17.43 -2.16 2.35
CA VAL A 281 16.42 -3.20 2.16
C VAL A 281 15.96 -3.23 0.71
N ARG A 282 16.01 -4.41 0.09
CA ARG A 282 15.44 -4.69 -1.23
C ARG A 282 14.38 -5.79 -1.09
N MET A 283 13.22 -5.56 -1.69
CA MET A 283 12.14 -6.54 -1.81
C MET A 283 11.79 -6.71 -3.27
N ARG A 284 11.50 -7.93 -3.72
CA ARG A 284 11.13 -8.21 -5.12
C ARG A 284 9.86 -9.03 -5.16
N LEU A 285 8.86 -8.57 -5.92
CA LEU A 285 7.59 -9.26 -6.15
C LEU A 285 7.57 -9.81 -7.58
N HIS A 286 7.44 -11.13 -7.73
CA HIS A 286 7.33 -11.78 -9.02
C HIS A 286 5.88 -11.82 -9.45
N VAL A 287 5.55 -11.08 -10.51
CA VAL A 287 4.18 -10.91 -11.01
C VAL A 287 3.99 -11.73 -12.29
N ASP A 288 2.85 -12.42 -12.41
CA ASP A 288 2.39 -13.07 -13.64
C ASP A 288 0.87 -12.95 -13.75
N ARG A 289 0.38 -12.11 -14.67
CA ARG A 289 -1.04 -11.98 -15.06
C ARG A 289 -1.99 -11.80 -13.87
N GLY A 290 -1.82 -10.70 -13.14
CA GLY A 290 -2.69 -10.35 -12.00
C GLY A 290 -2.42 -11.12 -10.70
N ARG A 291 -1.29 -11.84 -10.63
CA ARG A 291 -0.94 -12.70 -9.50
C ARG A 291 0.48 -12.42 -9.03
N ILE A 292 0.67 -12.43 -7.71
CA ILE A 292 1.99 -12.42 -7.10
C ILE A 292 2.37 -13.89 -6.85
N ARG A 293 3.40 -14.36 -7.55
CA ARG A 293 3.82 -15.76 -7.57
C ARG A 293 4.89 -16.09 -6.52
N MET A 294 5.68 -15.09 -6.12
CA MET A 294 6.76 -15.19 -5.15
C MET A 294 7.12 -13.79 -4.65
N ALA A 295 7.66 -13.71 -3.43
CA ALA A 295 8.39 -12.54 -2.96
C ALA A 295 9.81 -12.92 -2.51
N GLU A 296 10.76 -12.02 -2.72
CA GLU A 296 12.12 -12.09 -2.16
C GLU A 296 12.36 -10.89 -1.25
N VAL A 297 13.17 -11.08 -0.21
CA VAL A 297 13.55 -10.06 0.76
C VAL A 297 15.06 -10.16 0.96
N GLU A 298 15.74 -9.02 0.90
CA GLU A 298 17.18 -8.88 1.01
C GLU A 298 17.53 -7.67 1.89
N GLY A 299 18.64 -7.79 2.62
CA GLY A 299 19.17 -6.72 3.46
C GLY A 299 18.67 -6.73 4.91
N SER A 300 18.94 -5.65 5.63
CA SER A 300 18.54 -5.42 7.02
C SER A 300 18.13 -3.96 7.17
N ASP A 301 17.12 -3.72 8.00
CA ASP A 301 16.53 -2.40 8.24
C ASP A 301 17.16 -1.64 9.42
N GLY A 302 18.24 -2.17 10.00
CA GLY A 302 18.93 -1.58 11.16
C GLY A 302 18.16 -1.68 12.49
N GLY A 303 16.94 -2.20 12.48
CA GLY A 303 16.11 -2.44 13.67
C GLY A 303 16.01 -3.92 14.03
N GLY A 304 16.10 -4.83 13.06
CA GLY A 304 16.02 -6.27 13.30
C GLY A 304 16.56 -7.17 12.18
N ASP A 305 16.34 -8.48 12.38
CA ASP A 305 16.55 -9.50 11.35
C ASP A 305 15.30 -9.59 10.49
N LEU A 306 15.25 -8.73 9.47
CA LEU A 306 14.17 -8.67 8.49
C LEU A 306 13.95 -10.02 7.77
N GLN A 307 14.99 -10.84 7.63
CA GLN A 307 14.90 -12.16 7.01
C GLN A 307 14.20 -13.17 7.93
N ALA A 308 14.40 -13.08 9.26
CA ALA A 308 13.63 -13.86 10.23
C ALA A 308 12.16 -13.41 10.39
N GLU A 309 11.81 -12.23 9.85
CA GLU A 309 10.45 -11.66 9.90
C GLU A 309 9.66 -11.79 8.59
N LEU A 310 10.31 -11.67 7.42
CA LEU A 310 9.66 -11.68 6.11
C LEU A 310 10.27 -12.71 5.13
N GLY A 311 11.32 -13.42 5.54
CA GLY A 311 11.90 -14.51 4.75
C GLY A 311 11.03 -15.77 4.77
N LEU A 312 11.21 -16.62 3.75
CA LEU A 312 10.40 -17.84 3.53
C LEU A 312 10.37 -18.78 4.75
N GLY A 313 11.49 -18.92 5.47
CA GLY A 313 11.62 -19.83 6.61
C GLY A 313 10.57 -19.62 7.68
N ARG A 314 10.25 -18.37 8.00
CA ARG A 314 9.18 -18.02 8.94
C ARG A 314 7.86 -18.72 8.58
N TYR A 315 7.44 -18.62 7.31
CA TYR A 315 6.15 -19.14 6.85
C TYR A 315 6.13 -20.66 6.76
N VAL A 316 7.25 -21.28 6.41
CA VAL A 316 7.37 -22.76 6.41
C VAL A 316 7.26 -23.32 7.85
N ILE A 317 7.89 -22.65 8.82
CA ILE A 317 7.80 -22.99 10.25
C ILE A 317 6.39 -22.70 10.80
N GLU A 318 5.75 -21.59 10.45
CA GLU A 318 4.39 -21.24 10.87
C GLU A 318 3.34 -22.26 10.38
N LEU A 319 3.53 -22.87 9.20
CA LEU A 319 2.69 -23.99 8.72
C LEU A 319 2.86 -25.27 9.57
N GLY A 320 3.87 -25.35 10.43
CA GLY A 320 4.13 -26.51 11.28
C GLY A 320 4.67 -27.73 10.52
N THR A 321 5.16 -27.53 9.29
CA THR A 321 5.69 -28.59 8.42
C THR A 321 7.09 -29.05 8.80
N MET A 322 7.91 -28.15 9.36
CA MET A 322 9.26 -28.44 9.82
C MET A 322 9.63 -27.56 11.02
N SER A 323 10.69 -27.93 11.73
CA SER A 323 11.21 -27.12 12.86
C SER A 323 12.18 -26.02 12.41
N ALA A 324 12.37 -24.98 13.22
CA ALA A 324 13.35 -23.92 12.94
C ALA A 324 14.78 -24.49 12.78
N ALA A 325 15.23 -25.31 13.73
CA ALA A 325 16.56 -25.94 13.70
C ALA A 325 16.78 -26.92 12.52
N GLU A 326 15.71 -27.35 11.86
CA GLU A 326 15.74 -28.17 10.65
C GLU A 326 15.80 -27.30 9.39
N TYR A 327 14.97 -26.23 9.34
CA TYR A 327 15.05 -25.22 8.29
C TYR A 327 16.44 -24.59 8.24
N ASP A 328 16.98 -24.15 9.38
CA ASP A 328 18.29 -23.51 9.49
C ASP A 328 19.41 -24.44 9.03
N ARG A 329 19.31 -25.75 9.34
CA ARG A 329 20.28 -26.77 8.89
C ARG A 329 20.28 -26.95 7.38
N ILE A 330 19.09 -26.94 6.76
CA ILE A 330 18.96 -27.07 5.30
C ILE A 330 19.38 -25.76 4.61
N ALA A 331 19.03 -24.60 5.18
CA ALA A 331 19.40 -23.29 4.66
C ALA A 331 20.92 -23.03 4.73
N ALA A 332 21.59 -23.45 5.81
CA ALA A 332 23.04 -23.30 5.98
C ALA A 332 23.87 -24.33 5.20
N ALA A 333 23.28 -25.46 4.77
CA ALA A 333 23.99 -26.43 3.94
C ALA A 333 24.21 -25.88 2.52
N GLU A 334 25.45 -25.97 2.03
CA GLU A 334 25.79 -25.63 0.65
C GLU A 334 25.07 -26.55 -0.35
N ASP A 335 24.52 -25.99 -1.42
CA ASP A 335 23.95 -26.75 -2.53
C ASP A 335 24.88 -26.66 -3.75
N ALA A 336 25.51 -27.77 -4.11
CA ALA A 336 26.41 -27.85 -5.26
C ALA A 336 25.73 -27.53 -6.60
N ARG A 337 24.38 -27.52 -6.64
CA ARG A 337 23.57 -27.16 -7.82
C ARG A 337 23.03 -25.72 -7.75
N GLN A 338 23.36 -24.96 -6.70
CA GLN A 338 22.90 -23.59 -6.44
C GLN A 338 21.37 -23.42 -6.55
N ARG A 339 20.61 -24.45 -6.18
CA ARG A 339 19.13 -24.44 -6.20
C ARG A 339 18.59 -23.46 -5.14
N PRO A 340 17.57 -22.65 -5.44
CA PRO A 340 16.89 -21.84 -4.44
C PRO A 340 16.33 -22.69 -3.30
N ILE A 341 16.37 -22.19 -2.06
CA ILE A 341 16.00 -22.95 -0.85
C ILE A 341 14.60 -23.60 -0.92
N GLY A 342 13.61 -22.91 -1.51
CA GLY A 342 12.28 -23.50 -1.74
C GLY A 342 12.30 -24.72 -2.66
N VAL A 343 13.11 -24.72 -3.72
CA VAL A 343 13.27 -25.88 -4.62
C VAL A 343 13.93 -27.04 -3.88
N ARG A 344 14.99 -26.76 -3.11
CA ARG A 344 15.70 -27.76 -2.29
C ARG A 344 14.76 -28.44 -1.31
N LEU A 345 14.00 -27.67 -0.54
CA LEU A 345 13.04 -28.19 0.44
C LEU A 345 12.04 -29.18 -0.16
N VAL A 346 11.60 -28.97 -1.40
CA VAL A 346 10.66 -29.89 -2.09
C VAL A 346 11.38 -31.07 -2.75
N GLU A 347 12.49 -30.84 -3.46
CA GLU A 347 13.22 -31.91 -4.16
C GLU A 347 13.92 -32.88 -3.19
N ASP A 348 14.36 -32.39 -2.04
CA ASP A 348 15.01 -33.17 -0.99
C ASP A 348 13.97 -33.80 -0.02
N GLY A 349 12.67 -33.62 -0.27
CA GLY A 349 11.56 -34.29 0.42
C GLY A 349 11.13 -33.69 1.77
N ALA A 350 11.76 -32.59 2.21
CA ALA A 350 11.48 -31.95 3.50
C ALA A 350 10.17 -31.13 3.54
N LEU A 351 9.63 -30.73 2.39
CA LEU A 351 8.42 -29.91 2.27
C LEU A 351 7.57 -30.34 1.07
N ARG A 352 6.24 -30.34 1.20
CA ARG A 352 5.35 -30.67 0.08
C ARG A 352 5.16 -29.46 -0.83
N LEU A 353 4.92 -29.69 -2.12
CA LEU A 353 4.73 -28.61 -3.10
C LEU A 353 3.55 -27.68 -2.76
N ASP A 354 2.44 -28.22 -2.26
CA ASP A 354 1.28 -27.43 -1.81
C ASP A 354 1.65 -26.55 -0.58
N ASP A 355 2.45 -27.07 0.36
CA ASP A 355 2.88 -26.34 1.54
C ASP A 355 3.86 -25.20 1.17
N LEU A 356 4.80 -25.44 0.26
CA LEU A 356 5.66 -24.39 -0.31
C LEU A 356 4.82 -23.31 -1.02
N SER A 357 3.80 -23.72 -1.80
CA SER A 357 2.90 -22.78 -2.47
C SER A 357 2.19 -21.87 -1.47
N GLN A 358 1.71 -22.44 -0.36
CA GLN A 358 1.05 -21.71 0.71
C GLN A 358 2.02 -20.78 1.46
N ALA A 359 3.23 -21.25 1.77
CA ALA A 359 4.26 -20.46 2.43
C ALA A 359 4.64 -19.21 1.61
N LEU A 360 4.82 -19.37 0.30
CA LEU A 360 5.14 -18.26 -0.61
C LEU A 360 3.98 -17.27 -0.79
N CYS A 361 2.73 -17.75 -0.83
CA CYS A 361 1.56 -16.86 -0.83
C CYS A 361 1.46 -16.07 0.50
N ASN A 362 1.76 -16.70 1.64
CA ASN A 362 1.78 -16.02 2.93
C ASN A 362 2.92 -14.99 3.01
N GLN A 363 4.12 -15.35 2.55
CA GLN A 363 5.27 -14.46 2.47
C GLN A 363 4.97 -13.24 1.59
N ALA A 364 4.51 -13.46 0.35
CA ALA A 364 4.22 -12.38 -0.58
C ALA A 364 3.13 -11.43 -0.08
N ARG A 365 2.10 -11.97 0.58
CA ARG A 365 1.04 -11.15 1.22
C ARG A 365 1.62 -10.29 2.34
N GLU A 366 2.49 -10.83 3.19
CA GLU A 366 3.11 -10.06 4.28
C GLU A 366 4.10 -9.00 3.75
N VAL A 367 4.86 -9.30 2.70
CA VAL A 367 5.74 -8.32 2.03
C VAL A 367 4.92 -7.14 1.48
N VAL A 368 3.80 -7.38 0.81
CA VAL A 368 2.89 -6.29 0.38
C VAL A 368 2.35 -5.50 1.57
N CYS A 369 1.94 -6.18 2.66
CA CYS A 369 1.50 -5.51 3.90
C CYS A 369 2.60 -4.64 4.53
N HIS A 370 3.87 -5.07 4.45
CA HIS A 370 5.00 -4.34 5.00
C HIS A 370 5.34 -3.10 4.15
N VAL A 371 5.43 -3.25 2.82
CA VAL A 371 5.82 -2.17 1.90
C VAL A 371 4.74 -1.09 1.77
N ILE A 372 3.44 -1.41 1.85
CA ILE A 372 2.37 -0.38 1.94
C ILE A 372 2.58 0.57 3.13
N GLY A 373 3.26 0.13 4.19
CA GLY A 373 3.60 0.96 5.34
C GLY A 373 4.84 1.85 5.15
N TRP A 374 5.50 1.85 3.99
CA TRP A 374 6.71 2.63 3.74
C TRP A 374 6.37 4.06 3.29
N PRO A 375 6.90 5.11 3.95
CA PRO A 375 6.64 6.50 3.56
C PRO A 375 7.45 6.96 2.34
N SER A 376 8.52 6.23 2.01
CA SER A 376 9.49 6.55 0.95
C SER A 376 10.25 5.30 0.53
N GLY A 377 11.00 5.42 -0.57
CA GLY A 377 11.74 4.34 -1.22
C GLY A 377 11.44 4.30 -2.72
N ARG A 378 12.18 3.49 -3.47
CA ARG A 378 12.14 3.42 -4.93
C ARG A 378 11.45 2.15 -5.41
N MET A 379 10.64 2.25 -6.45
CA MET A 379 10.05 1.11 -7.17
C MET A 379 10.56 1.06 -8.60
N SER A 380 10.77 -0.14 -9.12
CA SER A 380 11.06 -0.37 -10.54
C SER A 380 10.49 -1.70 -11.01
N PHE A 381 9.87 -1.72 -12.19
CA PHE A 381 9.34 -2.93 -12.81
C PHE A 381 10.16 -3.30 -14.05
N ALA A 382 10.66 -4.53 -14.07
CA ALA A 382 11.31 -5.14 -15.22
C ALA A 382 10.41 -6.28 -15.77
N PRO A 383 9.89 -6.18 -17.00
CA PRO A 383 9.18 -7.27 -17.65
C PRO A 383 10.09 -8.49 -17.81
N SER A 384 9.51 -9.68 -17.77
CA SER A 384 10.22 -10.94 -18.02
C SER A 384 9.33 -11.89 -18.79
N GLU A 385 9.86 -12.54 -19.82
CA GLU A 385 9.16 -13.66 -20.48
C GLU A 385 9.19 -14.90 -19.57
N ASP A 386 10.33 -15.14 -18.93
CA ASP A 386 10.56 -16.27 -18.03
C ASP A 386 10.00 -16.04 -16.63
N LEU A 387 9.62 -17.14 -15.98
CA LEU A 387 9.24 -17.20 -14.57
C LEU A 387 10.43 -17.70 -13.73
N HIS A 388 10.55 -17.19 -12.51
CA HIS A 388 11.59 -17.65 -11.58
C HIS A 388 11.53 -19.18 -11.36
N PRO A 389 12.66 -19.91 -11.24
CA PRO A 389 12.67 -21.38 -11.15
C PRO A 389 11.76 -21.98 -10.06
N VAL A 390 11.64 -21.32 -8.91
CA VAL A 390 10.68 -21.69 -7.84
C VAL A 390 9.25 -21.64 -8.37
N VAL A 391 8.87 -20.57 -9.08
CA VAL A 391 7.53 -20.38 -9.63
C VAL A 391 7.23 -21.40 -10.74
N VAL A 392 8.22 -21.75 -11.56
CA VAL A 392 8.09 -22.80 -12.59
C VAL A 392 7.81 -24.17 -11.94
N ARG A 393 8.53 -24.53 -10.86
CA ARG A 393 8.25 -25.75 -10.09
C ARG A 393 6.83 -25.75 -9.50
N LEU A 394 6.31 -24.59 -9.12
CA LEU A 394 4.98 -24.41 -8.52
C LEU A 394 3.84 -24.29 -9.54
N ALA A 395 4.08 -24.50 -10.85
CA ALA A 395 3.04 -24.43 -11.87
C ALA A 395 1.87 -25.43 -11.67
N ARG A 396 2.01 -26.42 -10.77
CA ARG A 396 0.98 -27.39 -10.37
C ARG A 396 0.50 -27.24 -8.92
N GLY A 397 1.03 -26.28 -8.16
CA GLY A 397 0.67 -26.07 -6.77
C GLY A 397 -0.68 -25.36 -6.61
N ARG A 398 -1.40 -25.62 -5.51
CA ARG A 398 -2.73 -25.02 -5.25
C ARG A 398 -2.70 -23.59 -4.71
N GLY A 399 -1.55 -23.11 -4.23
CA GLY A 399 -1.41 -21.75 -3.70
C GLY A 399 -1.33 -20.71 -4.82
N GLU A 400 -2.27 -19.77 -4.83
CA GLU A 400 -2.23 -18.58 -5.68
C GLU A 400 -2.57 -17.34 -4.85
N LEU A 401 -1.79 -16.27 -4.98
CA LEU A 401 -2.11 -14.94 -4.44
C LEU A 401 -2.46 -14.00 -5.59
N ARG A 402 -3.69 -13.47 -5.61
CA ARG A 402 -4.07 -12.40 -6.54
C ARG A 402 -3.56 -11.05 -6.03
N ILE A 403 -3.19 -10.16 -6.94
CA ILE A 403 -2.78 -8.79 -6.59
C ILE A 403 -3.88 -8.09 -5.77
N SER A 404 -5.12 -8.11 -6.25
CA SER A 404 -6.29 -7.56 -5.56
C SER A 404 -6.55 -8.15 -4.17
N GLU A 405 -6.21 -9.42 -3.93
CA GLU A 405 -6.30 -10.04 -2.58
C GLU A 405 -5.21 -9.49 -1.65
N ALA A 406 -3.96 -9.42 -2.14
CA ALA A 406 -2.83 -8.89 -1.39
C ALA A 406 -3.06 -7.43 -0.99
N LEU A 407 -3.51 -6.59 -1.93
CA LEU A 407 -3.85 -5.19 -1.71
C LEU A 407 -4.98 -5.02 -0.70
N LEU A 408 -6.08 -5.79 -0.81
CA LEU A 408 -7.21 -5.68 0.11
C LEU A 408 -6.82 -6.04 1.56
N VAL A 409 -5.96 -7.05 1.74
CA VAL A 409 -5.43 -7.39 3.07
C VAL A 409 -4.49 -6.30 3.57
N ALA A 410 -3.57 -5.81 2.74
CA ALA A 410 -2.58 -4.82 3.13
C ALA A 410 -3.21 -3.46 3.49
N LEU A 411 -4.15 -2.96 2.68
CA LEU A 411 -4.92 -1.75 2.96
C LEU A 411 -5.74 -1.88 4.26
N ARG A 412 -6.41 -3.02 4.48
CA ARG A 412 -7.12 -3.28 5.75
C ARG A 412 -6.17 -3.23 6.94
N ARG A 413 -4.99 -3.88 6.84
CA ARG A 413 -3.99 -3.85 7.92
C ARG A 413 -3.41 -2.45 8.14
N GLN A 414 -3.28 -1.64 7.10
CA GLN A 414 -2.85 -0.24 7.20
C GLN A 414 -3.88 0.60 7.96
N ASP A 415 -5.17 0.47 7.62
CA ASP A 415 -6.28 1.14 8.32
C ASP A 415 -6.34 0.70 9.80
N GLU A 416 -6.31 -0.61 10.07
CA GLU A 416 -6.29 -1.16 11.43
C GLU A 416 -5.04 -0.73 12.23
N LYS A 417 -3.87 -0.60 11.57
CA LYS A 417 -2.65 -0.09 12.19
C LYS A 417 -2.76 1.39 12.53
N ALA A 418 -3.40 2.19 11.68
CA ALA A 418 -3.67 3.61 11.95
C ALA A 418 -4.64 3.77 13.13
N GLU A 419 -5.66 2.91 13.24
CA GLU A 419 -6.61 2.88 14.36
C GLU A 419 -5.92 2.51 15.70
N MET A 420 -5.02 1.52 15.68
CA MET A 420 -4.23 1.15 16.87
C MET A 420 -3.19 2.22 17.27
N GLY A 421 -2.68 2.97 16.28
CA GLY A 421 -1.78 4.09 16.48
C GLY A 421 -0.53 3.73 17.30
N PRO A 422 -0.04 4.61 18.20
CA PRO A 422 1.16 4.38 19.01
C PRO A 422 0.98 3.29 20.08
N HIS A 423 -0.23 2.73 20.23
CA HIS A 423 -0.52 1.64 21.16
C HIS A 423 -0.44 0.25 20.50
N MET A 424 -0.16 0.17 19.20
CA MET A 424 0.11 -1.09 18.52
C MET A 424 1.37 -1.75 19.12
N ALA A 425 1.26 -3.03 19.48
CA ALA A 425 2.37 -3.79 20.04
C ALA A 425 3.52 -3.98 19.02
N GLY A 426 4.73 -3.57 19.39
CA GLY A 426 5.94 -3.82 18.61
C GLY A 426 6.40 -5.29 18.64
N LEU A 427 7.14 -5.75 17.63
CA LEU A 427 7.44 -7.18 17.44
C LEU A 427 8.32 -7.79 18.55
N ASP A 428 9.27 -7.00 19.06
CA ASP A 428 10.14 -7.34 20.19
C ASP A 428 9.53 -7.03 21.56
N GLU A 429 8.35 -6.42 21.60
CA GLU A 429 7.74 -5.99 22.84
C GLU A 429 7.20 -7.17 23.63
N VAL A 430 7.38 -7.12 24.94
CA VAL A 430 7.04 -8.18 25.87
C VAL A 430 5.90 -7.70 26.76
N TYR A 431 4.89 -8.56 26.95
CA TYR A 431 3.66 -8.24 27.68
C TYR A 431 3.44 -9.21 28.84
N VAL A 432 2.72 -8.72 29.85
CA VAL A 432 2.34 -9.45 31.06
C VAL A 432 0.82 -9.43 31.19
N ARG A 433 0.22 -10.59 31.42
CA ARG A 433 -1.19 -10.75 31.77
C ARG A 433 -1.50 -10.09 33.11
N VAL A 434 -2.70 -9.51 33.25
CA VAL A 434 -3.21 -9.03 34.53
C VAL A 434 -4.14 -10.11 35.08
N ASP A 435 -3.57 -11.02 35.89
CA ASP A 435 -4.24 -12.24 36.35
C ASP A 435 -5.57 -11.97 37.06
N ASP A 436 -5.62 -10.96 37.93
CA ASP A 436 -6.82 -10.61 38.71
C ASP A 436 -7.99 -10.16 37.81
N GLU A 437 -7.72 -9.40 36.75
CA GLU A 437 -8.76 -8.94 35.82
C GLU A 437 -9.22 -10.07 34.87
N VAL A 438 -8.29 -10.93 34.45
CA VAL A 438 -8.62 -12.13 33.65
C VAL A 438 -9.45 -13.13 34.45
N ALA A 439 -9.19 -13.28 35.75
CA ALA A 439 -9.95 -14.16 36.63
C ALA A 439 -11.43 -13.76 36.74
N LYS A 440 -11.74 -12.46 36.73
CA LYS A 440 -13.12 -11.94 36.81
C LYS A 440 -13.97 -12.30 35.59
N LEU A 441 -13.37 -12.41 34.40
CA LEU A 441 -14.08 -12.71 33.16
C LEU A 441 -14.28 -14.22 32.92
N GLY A 442 -13.37 -15.04 33.43
CA GLY A 442 -13.37 -16.49 33.21
C GLY A 442 -12.99 -16.91 31.78
N ARG A 443 -12.62 -18.18 31.59
CA ARG A 443 -12.07 -18.68 30.31
C ARG A 443 -13.05 -18.59 29.12
N HIS A 444 -14.36 -18.57 29.36
CA HIS A 444 -15.39 -18.56 28.32
C HIS A 444 -15.59 -17.17 27.67
N ALA A 445 -15.02 -16.11 28.24
CA ALA A 445 -15.07 -14.76 27.68
C ALA A 445 -14.09 -14.54 26.51
N PHE A 446 -13.24 -15.52 26.19
CA PHE A 446 -12.18 -15.42 25.19
C PHE A 446 -12.37 -16.44 24.07
N SER A 447 -12.09 -16.03 22.82
CA SER A 447 -11.90 -16.98 21.72
C SER A 447 -10.66 -17.85 21.94
N ARG A 448 -10.57 -18.98 21.23
CA ARG A 448 -9.43 -19.90 21.31
C ARG A 448 -8.09 -19.19 21.02
N ASP A 449 -8.07 -18.31 20.03
CA ASP A 449 -6.85 -17.61 19.59
C ASP A 449 -6.44 -16.54 20.60
N GLU A 450 -7.40 -15.80 21.17
CA GLU A 450 -7.15 -14.85 22.25
C GLU A 450 -6.61 -15.55 23.49
N LEU A 451 -7.20 -16.70 23.86
CA LEU A 451 -6.78 -17.47 25.01
C LEU A 451 -5.37 -18.05 24.83
N GLY A 452 -5.03 -18.52 23.62
CA GLY A 452 -3.68 -18.99 23.28
C GLY A 452 -2.61 -17.89 23.34
N VAL A 453 -2.95 -16.65 22.94
CA VAL A 453 -2.07 -15.49 23.14
C VAL A 453 -1.97 -15.14 24.63
N LEU A 454 -3.10 -15.09 25.33
CA LEU A 454 -3.23 -14.71 26.74
C LEU A 454 -2.43 -15.62 27.68
N GLU A 455 -2.37 -16.93 27.40
CA GLU A 455 -1.56 -17.90 28.16
C GLU A 455 -0.04 -17.71 27.96
N LEU A 456 0.39 -17.02 26.89
CA LEU A 456 1.79 -16.72 26.61
C LEU A 456 2.24 -15.32 27.05
N LEU A 457 1.34 -14.47 27.57
CA LEU A 457 1.66 -13.13 28.12
C LEU A 457 2.30 -13.24 29.52
N ASN A 458 3.43 -13.94 29.60
CA ASN A 458 4.13 -14.29 30.84
C ASN A 458 5.33 -13.38 31.17
N GLY A 459 5.48 -12.25 30.47
CA GLY A 459 6.63 -11.35 30.63
C GLY A 459 7.96 -11.88 30.11
N ARG A 460 7.98 -13.00 29.37
CA ARG A 460 9.20 -13.60 28.77
C ARG A 460 9.14 -13.69 27.25
N HIS A 461 7.95 -13.85 26.66
CA HIS A 461 7.78 -13.96 25.21
C HIS A 461 7.51 -12.61 24.57
N SER A 462 8.25 -12.30 23.50
CA SER A 462 7.97 -11.17 22.62
C SER A 462 6.76 -11.46 21.72
N VAL A 463 6.18 -10.43 21.07
CA VAL A 463 5.08 -10.62 20.11
C VAL A 463 5.46 -11.61 19.01
N LYS A 464 6.71 -11.58 18.51
CA LYS A 464 7.20 -12.55 17.51
C LYS A 464 7.36 -13.98 18.07
N ASP A 465 7.72 -14.15 19.35
CA ASP A 465 7.76 -15.47 19.98
C ASP A 465 6.36 -16.07 20.15
N ILE A 466 5.39 -15.23 20.57
CA ILE A 466 3.99 -15.63 20.72
C ILE A 466 3.44 -16.06 19.37
N ALA A 467 3.63 -15.25 18.33
CA ALA A 467 3.22 -15.55 16.95
C ALA A 467 3.72 -16.92 16.46
N ARG A 468 5.02 -17.20 16.65
CA ARG A 468 5.63 -18.49 16.31
C ARG A 468 5.03 -19.66 17.11
N ARG A 469 4.76 -19.47 18.41
CA ARG A 469 4.22 -20.51 19.30
C ARG A 469 2.75 -20.82 19.05
N THR A 470 1.91 -19.81 18.79
CA THR A 470 0.50 -19.99 18.48
C THR A 470 0.23 -20.31 17.00
N ARG A 471 1.26 -20.21 16.14
CA ARG A 471 1.15 -20.24 14.67
C ARG A 471 0.18 -19.18 14.14
N THR A 472 0.17 -18.02 14.79
CA THR A 472 -0.66 -16.87 14.45
C THR A 472 0.23 -15.77 13.92
N GLY A 473 -0.10 -15.17 12.78
CA GLY A 473 0.72 -14.09 12.22
C GLY A 473 0.92 -12.93 13.21
N THR A 474 2.14 -12.37 13.26
CA THR A 474 2.56 -11.29 14.18
C THR A 474 1.55 -10.14 14.29
N PHE A 475 0.99 -9.68 13.17
CA PHE A 475 -0.02 -8.62 13.15
C PHE A 475 -1.32 -8.99 13.87
N ALA A 476 -1.78 -10.25 13.74
CA ALA A 476 -2.97 -10.72 14.45
C ALA A 476 -2.72 -10.87 15.96
N VAL A 477 -1.52 -11.31 16.37
CA VAL A 477 -1.11 -11.30 17.78
C VAL A 477 -1.07 -9.87 18.32
N ALA A 478 -0.51 -8.92 17.58
CA ALA A 478 -0.48 -7.50 17.97
C ALA A 478 -1.90 -6.93 18.16
N LYS A 479 -2.87 -7.28 17.30
CA LYS A 479 -4.30 -6.91 17.46
C LYS A 479 -4.95 -7.55 18.70
N VAL A 480 -4.62 -8.80 19.03
CA VAL A 480 -5.08 -9.43 20.27
C VAL A 480 -4.52 -8.69 21.49
N ILE A 481 -3.21 -8.45 21.51
CA ILE A 481 -2.54 -7.74 22.61
C ILE A 481 -3.05 -6.30 22.76
N TYR A 482 -3.30 -5.58 21.67
CA TYR A 482 -3.90 -4.24 21.71
C TYR A 482 -5.29 -4.25 22.37
N ARG A 483 -6.17 -5.19 21.98
CA ARG A 483 -7.52 -5.30 22.57
C ARG A 483 -7.46 -5.69 24.05
N LEU A 484 -6.62 -6.67 24.41
CA LEU A 484 -6.38 -7.06 25.81
C LEU A 484 -5.77 -5.92 26.64
N GLY A 485 -4.93 -5.08 26.02
CA GLY A 485 -4.37 -3.89 26.65
C GLY A 485 -5.43 -2.82 26.92
N ARG A 486 -6.30 -2.54 25.95
CA ARG A 486 -7.41 -1.59 26.09
C ARG A 486 -8.48 -2.03 27.09
N SER A 487 -8.63 -3.34 27.33
CA SER A 487 -9.51 -3.88 28.39
C SER A 487 -8.80 -4.09 29.74
N GLY A 488 -7.53 -3.69 29.89
CA GLY A 488 -6.77 -3.83 31.14
C GLY A 488 -6.33 -5.25 31.49
N LEU A 489 -6.52 -6.22 30.60
CA LEU A 489 -6.20 -7.64 30.78
C LEU A 489 -4.73 -7.98 30.48
N ALA A 490 -4.04 -7.08 29.78
CA ALA A 490 -2.62 -7.17 29.49
C ALA A 490 -1.94 -5.81 29.66
N ARG A 491 -0.67 -5.81 30.03
CA ARG A 491 0.16 -4.59 30.08
C ARG A 491 1.54 -4.84 29.51
N ARG A 492 2.12 -3.83 28.89
CA ARG A 492 3.53 -3.87 28.45
C ARG A 492 4.45 -4.08 29.66
N ARG A 493 5.45 -4.93 29.50
CA ARG A 493 6.51 -5.09 30.50
C ARG A 493 7.43 -3.87 30.44
N THR A 494 7.31 -2.97 31.41
CA THR A 494 8.36 -1.99 31.69
C THR A 494 9.60 -2.72 32.22
N PRO A 495 10.82 -2.36 31.76
CA PRO A 495 12.04 -2.85 32.38
C PRO A 495 12.11 -2.31 33.81
N THR A 496 12.38 -3.18 34.78
CA THR A 496 12.69 -2.75 36.13
C THR A 496 14.04 -2.04 36.12
N VAL A 497 14.02 -0.73 36.36
CA VAL A 497 15.23 0.04 36.65
C VAL A 497 15.85 -0.57 37.90
N ARG A 498 17.06 -1.14 37.77
CA ARG A 498 17.89 -1.47 38.92
C ARG A 498 18.49 -0.17 39.44
N THR A 499 17.86 0.40 40.46
CA THR A 499 18.48 1.34 41.41
C THR A 499 19.45 0.59 42.30
#